data_AF-A0A6G0Z8T0-F1
#
_entry.id   AF-A0A6G0Z8T0-F1
#
_cell.length_a   1.000
_cell.length_b   1.000
_cell.length_c   1.000
_cell.angle_alpha   90.00
_cell.angle_beta   90.00
_cell.angle_gamma   90.00
#
_symmetry.space_group_name_H-M   'P 1'
#
loop_
_entity.id
_entity.type
_entity.pdbx_description
1 polymer ?
#
loop_
_entity_poly.entity_id
_entity_poly.type
_entity_poly.pdbx_seq_one_letter_code
_entity_poly.pdbx_strand_id
1 'polypeptide(L)'
;SIVWLQSQRENVDRHHIGSSLPLRREEEYRVGLQLMRAHINQQTVLEVEFIGEKGTGFGPTLEFYSLNAAEFQRKDLCKQWMCNDEMPEETRAKPLGYYVRRTGGLYPAPLRQDSPCFDRAVKHFWFLGMFLAKVLQDNRLIDLPLSLPFLKLLTEAKNNE
;
A
#
# COMPACT_ATOMS: atom_id res chain seq x y z
N SER A 1 -8.97 -2.30 17.02
CA SER A 1 -10.02 -3.31 16.86
C SER A 1 -9.43 -4.43 16.05
N ILE A 2 -9.33 -5.61 16.66
CA ILE A 2 -8.83 -6.82 16.02
C ILE A 2 -9.81 -7.18 14.88
N VAL A 3 -9.31 -7.31 13.66
CA VAL A 3 -10.10 -7.76 12.51
C VAL A 3 -10.03 -9.29 12.48
N TRP A 4 -11.15 -9.96 12.76
CA TRP A 4 -11.22 -11.43 12.78
C TRP A 4 -11.47 -12.00 11.38
N LEU A 5 -10.64 -12.95 10.94
CA LEU A 5 -10.82 -13.76 9.71
C LEU A 5 -11.34 -15.15 10.10
N GLN A 6 -12.64 -15.44 9.91
CA GLN A 6 -13.16 -16.80 10.00
C GLN A 6 -13.72 -17.27 8.66
N SER A 7 -13.14 -18.36 8.15
CA SER A 7 -13.69 -19.17 7.06
C SER A 7 -14.80 -20.06 7.62
N GLN A 8 -15.96 -19.99 6.97
CA GLN A 8 -17.24 -20.67 7.23
C GLN A 8 -17.17 -22.04 7.93
N ARG A 9 -17.66 -22.11 9.17
CA ARG A 9 -18.69 -23.08 9.59
C ARG A 9 -19.39 -22.59 10.87
N GLU A 10 -20.73 -22.49 10.77
CA GLU A 10 -21.75 -22.43 11.83
C GLU A 10 -21.96 -21.09 12.60
N ASN A 11 -22.89 -20.31 12.04
CA ASN A 11 -24.01 -19.60 12.67
C ASN A 11 -24.04 -19.45 14.21
N VAL A 12 -23.76 -18.25 14.75
CA VAL A 12 -24.50 -17.59 15.85
C VAL A 12 -24.27 -16.07 15.78
N ASP A 13 -25.36 -15.31 15.88
CA ASP A 13 -25.45 -13.85 15.91
C ASP A 13 -24.43 -13.14 16.81
N ARG A 14 -23.71 -12.13 16.28
CA ARG A 14 -23.47 -10.82 16.93
C ARG A 14 -23.18 -9.72 15.90
N HIS A 15 -23.78 -8.56 16.13
CA HIS A 15 -23.65 -7.34 15.35
C HIS A 15 -22.24 -6.74 15.46
N HIS A 16 -21.32 -7.14 14.57
CA HIS A 16 -20.09 -6.41 14.30
C HIS A 16 -19.76 -6.50 12.81
N ILE A 17 -19.92 -5.39 12.11
CA ILE A 17 -19.64 -5.27 10.67
C ILE A 17 -18.12 -5.13 10.51
N GLY A 18 -17.42 -6.26 10.42
CA GLY A 18 -16.00 -6.34 10.09
C GLY A 18 -15.82 -7.24 8.88
N SER A 19 -15.53 -6.66 7.72
CA SER A 19 -15.24 -7.42 6.49
C SER A 19 -13.78 -7.84 6.47
N SER A 20 -13.53 -9.13 6.34
CA SER A 20 -12.22 -9.74 6.53
C SER A 20 -11.81 -10.50 5.27
N LEU A 21 -10.64 -10.18 4.68
CA LEU A 21 -10.16 -10.79 3.43
C LEU A 21 -8.85 -11.58 3.64
N PRO A 22 -8.75 -12.81 3.12
CA PRO A 22 -7.53 -13.63 3.22
C PRO A 22 -6.37 -13.00 2.43
N LEU A 23 -5.26 -12.69 3.11
CA LEU A 23 -4.01 -12.25 2.47
C LEU A 23 -3.18 -13.46 2.07
N ARG A 24 -3.21 -13.81 0.77
CA ARG A 24 -2.11 -14.59 0.18
C ARG A 24 -0.99 -13.60 -0.17
N ARG A 25 0.26 -13.94 0.16
CA ARG A 25 1.43 -13.43 -0.62
C ARG A 25 1.10 -13.68 -2.11
N GLU A 26 1.59 -13.00 -3.13
CA GLU A 26 1.06 -13.07 -4.53
C GLU A 26 -0.16 -12.18 -4.85
N GLU A 27 -1.05 -11.83 -3.90
CA GLU A 27 -2.14 -10.85 -4.13
C GLU A 27 -2.10 -9.63 -3.19
N GLU A 28 -0.92 -9.29 -2.66
CA GLU A 28 -0.77 -8.35 -1.55
C GLU A 28 -1.34 -6.96 -1.86
N TYR A 29 -1.11 -6.47 -3.09
CA TYR A 29 -1.55 -5.14 -3.50
C TYR A 29 -3.08 -5.03 -3.62
N ARG A 30 -3.74 -6.05 -4.20
CA ARG A 30 -5.20 -6.06 -4.39
C ARG A 30 -5.92 -6.17 -3.06
N VAL A 31 -5.46 -7.08 -2.21
CA VAL A 31 -6.04 -7.29 -0.88
C VAL A 31 -5.73 -6.10 0.03
N GLY A 32 -4.53 -5.55 -0.03
CA GLY A 32 -4.17 -4.32 0.70
C GLY A 32 -5.07 -3.15 0.37
N LEU A 33 -5.39 -2.95 -0.91
CA LEU A 33 -6.35 -1.92 -1.33
C LEU A 33 -7.75 -2.14 -0.75
N GLN A 34 -8.25 -3.37 -0.78
CA GLN A 34 -9.58 -3.70 -0.24
C GLN A 34 -9.63 -3.49 1.28
N LEU A 35 -8.60 -3.95 1.99
CA LEU A 35 -8.44 -3.77 3.44
C LEU A 35 -8.42 -2.28 3.80
N MET A 36 -7.58 -1.49 3.14
CA MET A 36 -7.50 -0.05 3.41
C MET A 36 -8.82 0.66 3.17
N ARG A 37 -9.55 0.31 2.09
CA ARG A 37 -10.89 0.87 1.84
C ARG A 37 -11.89 0.59 2.96
N ALA A 38 -11.85 -0.61 3.53
CA ALA A 38 -12.74 -0.98 4.63
C ALA A 38 -12.39 -0.23 5.94
N HIS A 39 -11.11 0.06 6.16
CA HIS A 39 -10.60 0.54 7.45
C HIS A 39 -10.22 2.03 7.49
N ILE A 40 -10.18 2.73 6.35
CA ILE A 40 -9.74 4.14 6.31
C ILE A 40 -10.61 5.08 7.15
N ASN A 41 -11.91 4.80 7.25
CA ASN A 41 -12.85 5.60 8.05
C ASN A 41 -12.91 5.18 9.52
N GLN A 42 -12.15 4.16 9.92
CA GLN A 42 -12.17 3.65 11.29
C GLN A 42 -11.00 4.22 12.07
N GLN A 43 -11.29 4.80 13.24
CA GLN A 43 -10.25 5.35 14.14
C GLN A 43 -9.37 4.28 14.80
N THR A 44 -9.72 3.01 14.63
CA THR A 44 -9.10 1.89 15.32
C THR A 44 -7.78 1.50 14.67
N VAL A 45 -6.74 1.25 15.47
CA VAL A 45 -5.47 0.70 14.99
C VAL A 45 -5.73 -0.59 14.21
N LEU A 46 -5.14 -0.68 13.01
CA LEU A 46 -5.24 -1.86 12.16
C LEU A 46 -4.37 -2.98 12.74
N GLU A 47 -4.95 -4.18 12.81
CA GLU A 47 -4.24 -5.42 13.09
C GLU A 47 -4.54 -6.42 11.97
N VAL A 48 -3.49 -7.06 11.48
CA VAL A 48 -3.53 -8.00 10.36
C VAL A 48 -3.04 -9.37 10.85
N GLU A 49 -3.63 -10.43 10.31
CA GLU A 49 -3.19 -11.81 10.51
C GLU A 49 -3.04 -12.48 9.13
N PHE A 50 -1.92 -13.18 8.93
CA PHE A 50 -1.69 -13.98 7.72
C PHE A 50 -2.17 -15.41 7.93
N ILE A 51 -2.85 -15.96 6.92
CA ILE A 51 -3.42 -17.31 7.02
C ILE A 51 -2.30 -18.34 7.06
N GLY A 52 -2.31 -19.17 8.10
CA GLY A 52 -1.38 -20.28 8.26
C GLY A 52 -0.07 -19.92 8.96
N GLU A 53 0.11 -18.67 9.40
CA GLU A 53 1.27 -18.26 10.21
C GLU A 53 0.91 -18.27 11.71
N LYS A 54 1.77 -18.86 12.56
CA LYS A 54 1.55 -18.86 14.02
C LYS A 54 1.91 -17.50 14.59
N GLY A 55 0.92 -16.62 14.72
CA GLY A 55 1.07 -15.36 15.45
C GLY A 55 0.00 -14.34 15.08
N THR A 56 -0.44 -13.58 16.10
CA THR A 56 -1.33 -12.43 15.93
C THR A 56 -0.60 -11.16 16.38
N GLY A 57 -1.05 -10.00 15.88
CA GLY A 57 -0.64 -8.69 16.40
C GLY A 57 0.42 -7.95 15.58
N PHE A 58 1.38 -7.35 16.28
CA PHE A 58 2.26 -6.28 15.74
C PHE A 58 3.17 -6.74 14.59
N GLY A 59 3.71 -7.96 14.64
CA GLY A 59 4.63 -8.49 13.63
C GLY A 59 4.00 -8.62 12.25
N PRO A 60 2.94 -9.44 12.09
CA PRO A 60 2.20 -9.56 10.83
C PRO A 60 1.68 -8.22 10.30
N THR A 61 1.27 -7.32 11.20
CA THR A 61 0.81 -5.97 10.82
C THR A 61 1.95 -5.12 10.24
N LEU A 62 3.13 -5.13 10.87
CA LEU A 62 4.30 -4.44 10.32
C LEU A 62 4.75 -5.03 8.98
N GLU A 63 4.69 -6.35 8.84
CA GLU A 63 4.96 -7.02 7.59
C GLU A 63 3.98 -6.58 6.50
N PHE A 64 2.68 -6.52 6.80
CA PHE A 64 1.69 -5.99 5.87
C PHE A 64 2.03 -4.55 5.42
N TYR A 65 2.35 -3.65 6.35
CA TYR A 65 2.75 -2.28 6.00
C TYR A 65 4.03 -2.26 5.14
N SER A 66 5.02 -3.10 5.48
CA SER A 66 6.28 -3.19 4.76
C SER A 66 6.10 -3.74 3.33
N LEU A 67 5.24 -4.75 3.17
CA LEU A 67 4.91 -5.33 1.88
C LEU A 67 4.22 -4.30 0.98
N ASN A 68 3.21 -3.59 1.50
CA ASN A 68 2.55 -2.54 0.73
C ASN A 68 3.52 -1.39 0.37
N ALA A 69 4.38 -0.96 1.30
CA ALA A 69 5.43 0.03 1.05
C ALA A 69 6.40 -0.40 -0.06
N ALA A 70 6.78 -1.68 -0.09
CA ALA A 70 7.58 -2.23 -1.19
C ALA A 70 6.79 -2.26 -2.51
N GLU A 71 5.52 -2.66 -2.49
CA GLU A 71 4.68 -2.69 -3.70
C GLU A 71 4.48 -1.29 -4.30
N PHE A 72 4.39 -0.23 -3.50
CA PHE A 72 4.39 1.15 -3.99
C PHE A 72 5.68 1.51 -4.74
N GLN A 73 6.79 0.81 -4.51
CA GLN A 73 8.08 1.06 -5.16
C GLN A 73 8.27 0.28 -6.46
N ARG A 74 7.31 -0.55 -6.90
CA ARG A 74 7.51 -1.38 -8.11
C ARG A 74 7.66 -0.53 -9.37
N LYS A 75 8.59 -0.91 -10.23
CA LYS A 75 8.84 -0.19 -11.49
C LYS A 75 7.80 -0.50 -12.58
N ASP A 76 7.22 -1.71 -12.56
CA ASP A 76 6.22 -2.19 -13.53
C ASP A 76 4.82 -1.57 -13.31
N LEU A 77 4.61 -0.89 -12.19
CA LEU A 77 3.42 -0.09 -11.91
C LEU A 77 3.48 1.23 -12.70
N CYS A 78 3.23 1.11 -14.01
CA CYS A 78 2.72 2.18 -14.85
C CYS A 78 3.60 3.44 -15.01
N LYS A 79 4.93 3.32 -14.85
CA LYS A 79 5.87 4.45 -14.93
C LYS A 79 5.48 5.60 -13.99
N GLN A 80 4.99 5.29 -12.79
CA GLN A 80 4.52 6.29 -11.83
C GLN A 80 5.65 7.10 -11.20
N TRP A 81 6.85 6.55 -11.14
CA TRP A 81 8.01 7.17 -10.49
C TRP A 81 9.05 7.56 -11.51
N MET A 82 9.69 8.71 -11.29
CA MET A 82 10.85 9.11 -12.09
C MET A 82 11.97 8.10 -11.89
N CYS A 83 12.22 7.27 -12.90
CA CYS A 83 13.29 6.30 -12.93
C CYS A 83 14.00 6.41 -14.28
N ASN A 84 15.33 6.50 -14.24
CA ASN A 84 16.17 6.60 -15.44
C ASN A 84 16.62 5.22 -15.94
N ASP A 85 16.29 4.15 -15.20
CA ASP A 85 16.73 2.80 -15.52
C ASP A 85 15.72 2.10 -16.44
N GLU A 86 16.24 1.33 -17.39
CA GLU A 86 15.45 0.43 -18.22
C GLU A 86 14.88 -0.73 -17.36
N MET A 87 13.69 -1.23 -17.73
CA MET A 87 13.07 -2.36 -17.03
C MET A 87 13.87 -3.65 -17.29
N PRO A 88 14.18 -4.44 -16.24
CA PRO A 88 14.65 -5.81 -16.47
C PRO A 88 13.57 -6.62 -17.19
N GLU A 89 13.97 -7.50 -18.11
CA GLU A 89 13.05 -8.46 -18.73
C GLU A 89 12.40 -9.39 -17.69
N GLU A 90 11.13 -9.72 -17.94
CA GLU A 90 10.21 -10.42 -17.03
C GLU A 90 10.78 -11.74 -16.51
N THR A 91 11.42 -11.71 -15.34
CA THR A 91 11.84 -12.89 -14.61
C THR A 91 10.88 -13.14 -13.45
N ARG A 92 10.43 -14.40 -13.29
CA ARG A 92 9.42 -14.82 -12.28
C ARG A 92 9.86 -14.61 -10.82
N ALA A 93 11.13 -14.31 -10.56
CA ALA A 93 11.65 -13.94 -9.25
C ALA A 93 12.02 -12.46 -9.26
N LYS A 94 11.59 -11.67 -8.26
CA LYS A 94 11.81 -10.21 -8.14
C LYS A 94 13.28 -9.85 -8.42
N PRO A 95 13.66 -9.47 -9.65
CA PRO A 95 15.07 -9.33 -10.01
C PRO A 95 15.64 -8.03 -9.45
N LEU A 96 16.97 -7.89 -9.49
CA LEU A 96 17.62 -6.60 -9.25
C LEU A 96 17.03 -5.58 -10.24
N GLY A 97 16.45 -4.50 -9.72
CA GLY A 97 15.75 -3.50 -10.52
C GLY A 97 14.21 -3.65 -10.56
N TYR A 98 13.61 -4.61 -9.83
CA TYR A 98 12.15 -4.72 -9.70
C TYR A 98 11.50 -3.50 -8.99
N TYR A 99 12.22 -2.94 -8.02
CA TYR A 99 11.82 -1.75 -7.26
C TYR A 99 12.62 -0.52 -7.72
N VAL A 100 11.96 0.64 -7.74
CA VAL A 100 12.57 1.95 -7.98
C VAL A 100 13.56 2.23 -6.85
N ARG A 101 14.84 2.36 -7.20
CA ARG A 101 15.89 2.78 -6.25
C ARG A 101 16.48 4.08 -6.77
N ARG A 102 16.18 5.19 -6.11
CA ARG A 102 16.72 6.51 -6.43
C ARG A 102 17.26 7.15 -5.16
N THR A 103 18.48 7.67 -5.22
CA THR A 103 19.14 8.32 -4.08
C THR A 103 18.35 9.52 -3.55
N GLY A 104 17.62 10.22 -4.43
CA GLY A 104 16.74 11.34 -4.07
C GLY A 104 15.32 10.95 -3.67
N GLY A 105 15.01 9.66 -3.52
CA GLY A 105 13.68 9.15 -3.23
C GLY A 105 12.71 9.15 -4.42
N LEU A 106 11.53 8.60 -4.18
CA LEU A 106 10.41 8.50 -5.10
C LEU A 106 9.82 9.88 -5.37
N TYR A 107 9.70 10.23 -6.65
CA TYR A 107 9.02 11.44 -7.11
C TYR A 107 8.14 11.05 -8.31
N PRO A 108 6.89 11.53 -8.38
CA PRO A 108 5.97 11.16 -9.43
C PRO A 108 6.51 11.53 -10.82
N ALA A 109 6.55 10.59 -11.75
CA ALA A 109 6.91 10.88 -13.13
C ALA A 109 5.79 11.64 -13.85
N PRO A 110 6.12 12.59 -14.74
CA PRO A 110 5.14 13.17 -15.64
C PRO A 110 4.50 12.08 -16.50
N LEU A 111 3.18 11.95 -16.41
CA LEU A 111 2.42 11.00 -17.20
C LEU A 111 1.51 11.74 -18.19
N ARG A 112 1.53 11.29 -19.45
CA ARG A 112 0.62 11.82 -20.47
C ARG A 112 -0.81 11.34 -20.18
N GLN A 113 -1.80 12.23 -20.30
CA GLN A 113 -3.20 11.92 -20.00
C GLN A 113 -3.81 10.90 -20.99
N ASP A 114 -3.26 10.81 -22.20
CA ASP A 114 -3.66 9.84 -23.22
C ASP A 114 -3.06 8.44 -23.02
N SER A 115 -2.23 8.26 -21.99
CA SER A 115 -1.55 7.00 -21.76
C SER A 115 -2.54 5.94 -21.25
N PRO A 116 -2.46 4.68 -21.74
CA PRO A 116 -3.29 3.58 -21.25
C PRO A 116 -3.04 3.24 -19.77
N CYS A 117 -1.98 3.80 -19.16
CA CYS A 117 -1.68 3.61 -17.75
C CYS A 117 -2.19 4.74 -16.83
N PHE A 118 -2.81 5.79 -17.38
CA PHE A 118 -3.32 6.94 -16.61
C PHE A 118 -4.28 6.52 -15.49
N ASP A 119 -5.34 5.79 -15.82
CA ASP A 119 -6.32 5.32 -14.82
C ASP A 119 -5.70 4.46 -13.73
N ARG A 120 -4.68 3.68 -14.11
CA ARG A 120 -3.97 2.80 -13.18
C ARG A 120 -3.06 3.61 -12.26
N ALA A 121 -2.40 4.65 -12.77
CA ALA A 121 -1.62 5.60 -11.98
C ALA A 121 -2.49 6.36 -10.98
N VAL A 122 -3.65 6.86 -11.41
CA VAL A 122 -4.61 7.56 -10.51
C VAL A 122 -5.06 6.65 -9.37
N LYS A 123 -5.50 5.42 -9.68
CA LYS A 123 -5.91 4.45 -8.64
C LYS A 123 -4.78 4.13 -7.66
N HIS A 124 -3.55 4.08 -8.14
CA HIS A 124 -2.38 3.81 -7.32
C HIS A 124 -2.04 4.96 -6.38
N PHE A 125 -2.04 6.21 -6.88
CA PHE A 125 -1.85 7.39 -6.02
C PHE A 125 -2.98 7.55 -5.00
N TRP A 126 -4.22 7.20 -5.39
CA TRP A 126 -5.34 7.18 -4.46
C TRP A 126 -5.14 6.15 -3.34
N PHE A 127 -4.67 4.95 -3.69
CA PHE A 127 -4.32 3.94 -2.70
C PHE A 127 -3.17 4.39 -1.79
N LEU A 128 -2.12 4.98 -2.36
CA LEU A 128 -1.00 5.54 -1.62
C LEU A 128 -1.47 6.57 -0.59
N GLY A 129 -2.37 7.48 -0.98
CA GLY A 129 -2.93 8.48 -0.07
C GLY A 129 -3.67 7.87 1.12
N MET A 130 -4.55 6.89 0.88
CA MET A 130 -5.24 6.17 1.96
C MET A 130 -4.26 5.41 2.86
N PHE A 131 -3.28 4.74 2.25
CA PHE A 131 -2.26 3.99 2.98
C PHE A 131 -1.45 4.91 3.89
N LEU A 132 -0.94 6.03 3.37
CA LEU A 132 -0.21 7.03 4.16
C LEU A 132 -1.07 7.60 5.28
N ALA A 133 -2.33 7.95 4.99
CA ALA A 133 -3.25 8.43 6.01
C ALA A 133 -3.43 7.41 7.14
N LYS A 134 -3.59 6.13 6.81
CA LYS A 134 -3.77 5.07 7.82
C LYS A 134 -2.50 4.81 8.62
N VAL A 135 -1.33 4.83 7.97
CA VAL A 135 -0.02 4.71 8.62
C VAL A 135 0.19 5.82 9.66
N LEU A 136 -0.12 7.06 9.27
CA LEU A 136 -0.02 8.23 10.15
C LEU A 136 -1.02 8.13 11.31
N GLN A 137 -2.26 7.75 11.03
CA GLN A 137 -3.29 7.56 12.04
C GLN A 137 -2.90 6.48 13.07
N ASP A 138 -2.28 5.39 12.61
CA ASP A 138 -1.81 4.30 13.47
C ASP A 138 -0.48 4.62 14.17
N ASN A 139 0.09 5.82 13.94
CA ASN A 139 1.39 6.26 14.45
C ASN A 139 2.52 5.28 14.13
N ARG A 140 2.58 4.83 12.87
CA ARG A 140 3.56 3.86 12.38
C ARG A 140 4.56 4.53 11.44
N LEU A 141 5.78 3.99 11.45
CA LEU A 141 6.80 4.31 10.45
C LEU A 141 6.74 3.28 9.34
N ILE A 142 6.88 3.75 8.10
CA ILE A 142 6.99 2.91 6.91
C ILE A 142 8.28 3.25 6.17
N ASP A 143 8.89 2.24 5.57
CA ASP A 143 10.04 2.40 4.70
C ASP A 143 9.58 2.74 3.28
N LEU A 144 9.05 3.95 3.11
CA LEU A 144 8.69 4.50 1.81
C LEU A 144 9.56 5.75 1.55
N PRO A 145 10.61 5.64 0.72
CA PRO A 145 11.57 6.72 0.52
C PRO A 145 11.00 7.80 -0.40
N LEU A 146 10.01 8.56 0.05
CA LEU A 146 9.48 9.70 -0.71
C LEU A 146 10.51 10.81 -0.79
N SER A 147 10.67 11.39 -1.97
CA SER A 147 11.56 12.53 -2.16
C SER A 147 11.07 13.75 -1.39
N LEU A 148 12.00 14.56 -0.87
CA LEU A 148 11.66 15.76 -0.12
C LEU A 148 10.77 16.75 -0.91
N PRO A 149 11.01 17.01 -2.21
CA PRO A 149 10.10 17.85 -3.00
C PRO A 149 8.68 17.29 -3.09
N PHE A 150 8.53 15.97 -3.21
CA PHE A 150 7.20 15.36 -3.25
C PHE A 150 6.48 15.45 -1.89
N LEU A 151 7.20 15.22 -0.79
CA LEU A 151 6.66 15.44 0.55
C LEU A 151 6.18 16.88 0.74
N LYS A 152 6.99 17.86 0.32
CA LYS A 152 6.60 19.28 0.35
C LYS A 152 5.30 19.52 -0.42
N LEU A 153 5.19 19.02 -1.66
CA LEU A 153 3.96 19.13 -2.46
C LEU A 153 2.73 18.51 -1.77
N LEU A 154 2.90 17.40 -1.06
CA LEU A 154 1.81 16.76 -0.31
C LEU A 154 1.38 17.58 0.91
N THR A 155 2.30 18.33 1.51
CA THR A 155 2.04 19.14 2.72
C THR A 155 1.75 20.61 2.45
N GLU A 156 2.08 21.12 1.27
CA GLU A 156 1.92 22.53 0.87
C GLU A 156 0.45 22.90 0.51
N ALA A 157 -0.51 22.28 1.20
CA ALA A 157 -1.91 22.64 1.12
C ALA A 157 -2.14 24.02 1.79
N LYS A 158 -2.01 25.08 0.97
CA LYS A 158 -2.33 26.50 1.23
C LYS A 158 -1.57 27.17 2.38
N ASN A 159 -0.36 27.64 2.10
CA ASN A 159 0.17 28.88 2.69
C ASN A 159 -0.04 30.06 1.74
N ASN A 160 -1.25 30.17 1.17
CA ASN A 160 -1.70 31.36 0.45
C ASN A 160 -2.58 32.17 1.41
N GLU A 161 -1.95 32.89 2.33
CA GLU A 161 -2.47 34.16 2.85
C GLU A 161 -1.71 35.31 2.19
#